data_AF-A0A511FDY7-F1
#
_entry.id   AF-A0A511FDY7-F1
#
_cell.length_a   1.000
_cell.length_b   1.000
_cell.length_c   1.000
_cell.angle_alpha   90.00
_cell.angle_beta   90.00
_cell.angle_gamma   90.00
#
_symmetry.space_group_name_H-M   'P 1'
#
loop_
_entity.id
_entity.type
_entity.pdbx_description
1 polymer ?
#
loop_
_entity_poly.entity_id
_entity_poly.type
_entity_poly.pdbx_seq_one_letter_code
_entity_poly.pdbx_strand_id
1 'polypeptide(L)'
;MSTAEHPNPPLPPLTAEDFTSGSGYTFRGVPVIENEDGTYAYTFGHVDPETFAAAVSDYDREVAGEDEPTDADSVDHRYAITTVGPPEWWMTWKDVTAETPGSFPITVVSR
;
A
#
# COMPACT_ATOMS: atom_id res chain seq x y z
N MET A 1 40.87 6.58 -5.01
CA MET A 1 39.41 6.64 -5.25
C MET A 1 38.83 5.42 -4.58
N SER A 2 38.07 5.60 -3.50
CA SER A 2 37.48 4.50 -2.73
C SER A 2 35.97 4.64 -2.85
N THR A 3 35.33 3.69 -3.51
CA THR A 3 33.87 3.56 -3.61
C THR A 3 33.39 3.14 -2.23
N ALA A 4 32.80 4.06 -1.48
CA ALA A 4 32.09 3.71 -0.25
C ALA A 4 30.73 3.13 -0.66
N GLU A 5 30.65 1.80 -0.75
CA GLU A 5 29.38 1.10 -0.59
C GLU A 5 28.90 1.41 0.82
N HIS A 6 27.86 2.22 0.95
CA HIS A 6 27.14 2.33 2.21
C HIS A 6 26.22 1.11 2.29
N PRO A 7 26.49 0.10 3.13
CA PRO A 7 25.48 -0.88 3.46
C PRO A 7 24.41 -0.10 4.22
N ASN A 8 23.28 0.19 3.58
CA ASN A 8 22.13 0.71 4.29
C ASN A 8 21.80 -0.35 5.35
N PRO A 9 21.98 -0.08 6.67
CA PRO A 9 21.62 -1.07 7.68
C PRO A 9 20.16 -1.44 7.46
N PRO A 10 19.75 -2.71 7.68
CA PRO A 10 18.35 -3.07 7.56
C PRO A 10 17.58 -2.12 8.49
N LEU A 11 16.78 -1.25 7.90
CA LEU A 11 15.81 -0.46 8.66
C LEU A 11 14.98 -1.46 9.46
N PRO A 12 14.61 -1.14 10.72
CA PRO A 12 13.73 -2.00 11.48
C PRO A 12 12.50 -2.32 10.61
N PRO A 13 12.00 -3.57 10.65
CA PRO A 13 10.80 -3.94 9.90
C PRO A 13 9.70 -2.95 10.27
N LEU A 14 9.18 -2.26 9.27
CA LEU A 14 8.11 -1.29 9.48
C LEU A 14 6.89 -2.04 10.01
N THR A 15 6.30 -1.47 11.05
CA THR A 15 5.06 -1.97 11.64
C THR A 15 3.89 -1.32 10.92
N ALA A 16 2.71 -1.95 10.95
CA ALA A 16 1.49 -1.32 10.46
C ALA A 16 1.24 0.05 11.13
N GLU A 17 1.72 0.22 12.37
CA GLU A 17 1.59 1.46 13.14
C GLU A 17 2.35 2.65 12.51
N ASP A 18 3.46 2.38 11.82
CA ASP A 18 4.28 3.40 11.16
C ASP A 18 3.55 4.04 9.96
N PHE A 19 2.55 3.36 9.40
CA PHE A 19 1.79 3.83 8.25
C PHE A 19 0.40 4.41 8.59
N THR A 20 -0.04 4.31 9.85
CA THR A 20 -1.36 4.78 10.30
C THR A 20 -1.49 6.30 10.41
N SER A 21 -0.42 7.06 10.18
CA SER A 21 -0.35 8.48 10.60
C SER A 21 -0.78 9.52 9.56
N GLY A 22 -1.21 9.13 8.36
CA GLY A 22 -1.60 10.10 7.34
C GLY A 22 -2.63 9.59 6.33
N SER A 23 -3.88 10.06 6.47
CA SER A 23 -4.87 10.21 5.39
C SER A 23 -5.37 8.95 4.65
N GLY A 24 -5.69 7.87 5.36
CA GLY A 24 -6.48 6.76 4.80
C GLY A 24 -7.93 6.83 5.28
N TYR A 25 -8.88 7.08 4.40
CA TYR A 25 -10.30 6.93 4.75
C TYR A 25 -10.55 5.46 5.10
N THR A 26 -11.31 5.18 6.16
CA THR A 26 -11.59 3.80 6.57
C THR A 26 -12.99 3.41 6.13
N PHE A 27 -13.08 2.41 5.26
CA PHE A 27 -14.34 1.85 4.78
C PHE A 27 -14.38 0.37 5.14
N ARG A 28 -15.50 -0.10 5.70
CA ARG A 28 -15.67 -1.50 6.15
C ARG A 28 -14.58 -2.01 7.11
N GLY A 29 -13.97 -1.10 7.88
CA GLY A 29 -12.86 -1.43 8.77
C GLY A 29 -11.51 -1.59 8.08
N VAL A 30 -11.42 -1.26 6.79
CA VAL A 30 -10.18 -1.30 6.00
C VAL A 30 -9.76 0.13 5.65
N PRO A 31 -8.53 0.55 5.99
CA PRO A 31 -7.97 1.81 5.49
C PRO A 31 -7.78 1.73 3.97
N VAL A 32 -8.35 2.68 3.24
CA VAL A 32 -8.12 2.84 1.80
C VAL A 32 -7.16 4.00 1.61
N ILE A 33 -6.02 3.72 0.99
CA ILE A 33 -4.99 4.70 0.69
C ILE A 33 -4.88 4.79 -0.83
N GLU A 34 -5.06 5.99 -1.35
CA GLU A 34 -4.87 6.28 -2.75
C GLU A 34 -3.45 6.79 -2.97
N ASN A 35 -2.79 6.32 -4.02
CA ASN A 35 -1.50 6.88 -4.43
C ASN A 35 -1.69 8.29 -5.05
N GLU A 36 -0.63 9.07 -5.16
CA GLU A 36 -0.72 10.50 -5.55
C GLU A 36 -1.43 10.76 -6.89
N ASP A 37 -1.36 9.82 -7.83
CA ASP A 37 -1.97 9.96 -9.16
C ASP A 37 -3.33 9.26 -9.33
N GLY A 38 -3.85 8.62 -8.27
CA GLY A 38 -5.14 7.92 -8.29
C GLY A 38 -5.15 6.57 -9.02
N THR A 39 -4.03 6.13 -9.59
CA THR A 39 -3.94 4.88 -10.37
C THR A 39 -4.04 3.63 -9.50
N TYR A 40 -3.74 3.74 -8.21
CA TYR A 40 -3.79 2.61 -7.29
C TYR A 40 -4.45 2.99 -5.97
N ALA A 41 -5.36 2.13 -5.52
CA ALA A 41 -5.79 2.10 -4.13
C ALA A 41 -5.15 0.91 -3.43
N TYR A 42 -4.63 1.09 -2.23
CA TYR A 42 -4.02 0.03 -1.46
C TYR A 42 -4.31 0.12 0.04
N THR A 43 -4.13 -1.00 0.72
CA THR A 43 -4.09 -1.11 2.17
C THR A 43 -2.89 -1.93 2.60
N PHE A 44 -2.45 -1.75 3.85
CA PHE A 44 -1.46 -2.62 4.46
C PHE A 44 -2.07 -3.96 4.87
N GLY A 45 -1.27 -5.02 4.80
CA GLY A 45 -1.71 -6.39 5.03
C GLY A 45 -2.29 -7.06 3.79
N HIS A 46 -2.42 -8.38 3.85
CA HIS A 46 -3.23 -9.15 2.91
C HIS A 46 -4.66 -9.21 3.46
N VAL A 47 -5.53 -8.39 2.88
CA VAL A 47 -6.95 -8.28 3.19
C VAL A 47 -7.72 -9.11 2.18
N ASP A 48 -8.80 -9.74 2.63
CA ASP A 48 -9.69 -10.48 1.74
C ASP A 48 -10.11 -9.65 0.50
N PRO A 49 -9.96 -10.18 -0.74
CA PRO A 49 -10.24 -9.45 -1.97
C PRO A 49 -11.65 -8.86 -2.05
N GLU A 50 -12.68 -9.60 -1.65
CA GLU A 50 -14.07 -9.11 -1.67
C GLU A 50 -14.25 -7.95 -0.69
N THR A 51 -13.65 -8.08 0.49
CA THR A 51 -13.68 -7.05 1.53
C THR A 51 -12.98 -5.76 1.07
N PHE A 52 -11.80 -5.89 0.44
CA PHE A 52 -11.06 -4.73 -0.02
C PHE A 52 -11.72 -4.07 -1.23
N ALA A 53 -12.17 -4.83 -2.23
CA ALA A 53 -12.89 -4.30 -3.38
C ALA A 53 -14.17 -3.55 -2.97
N ALA A 54 -14.90 -4.07 -1.98
CA ALA A 54 -16.08 -3.39 -1.45
C ALA A 54 -15.74 -2.11 -0.67
N ALA A 55 -14.62 -2.08 0.05
CA ALA A 55 -14.14 -0.88 0.74
C ALA A 55 -13.70 0.21 -0.25
N VAL A 56 -12.99 -0.19 -1.32
CA VAL A 56 -12.59 0.69 -2.42
C VAL A 56 -13.82 1.26 -3.13
N SER A 57 -14.82 0.43 -3.44
CA SER A 57 -16.08 0.90 -4.06
C SER A 57 -16.83 1.92 -3.19
N ASP A 58 -16.85 1.71 -1.87
CA ASP A 58 -17.45 2.68 -0.94
C ASP A 58 -16.64 3.98 -0.86
N TYR A 59 -15.31 3.88 -0.90
CA TYR A 59 -14.42 5.05 -0.99
C TYR A 59 -14.67 5.83 -2.28
N ASP A 60 -14.71 5.17 -3.43
CA ASP A 60 -14.88 5.81 -4.73
C ASP A 60 -16.21 6.53 -4.82
N ARG A 61 -17.28 5.90 -4.32
CA ARG A 61 -18.61 6.50 -4.26
C ARG A 61 -18.68 7.72 -3.34
N GLU A 62 -18.03 7.68 -2.19
CA GLU A 62 -18.18 8.71 -1.14
C GLU A 62 -17.13 9.83 -1.18
N VAL A 63 -15.94 9.55 -1.72
CA VAL A 63 -14.80 10.47 -1.73
C VAL A 63 -14.48 10.94 -3.16
N ALA A 64 -14.39 10.02 -4.13
CA ALA A 64 -14.08 10.34 -5.52
C ALA A 64 -15.32 10.76 -6.34
N GLY A 65 -16.52 10.36 -5.89
CA GLY A 65 -17.77 10.55 -6.64
C GLY A 65 -17.93 9.61 -7.83
N GLU A 66 -17.20 8.49 -7.84
CA GLU A 66 -17.23 7.46 -8.88
C GLU A 66 -18.12 6.30 -8.41
N ASP A 67 -19.07 5.87 -9.24
CA ASP A 67 -20.06 4.85 -8.87
C ASP A 67 -19.82 3.50 -9.58
N GLU A 68 -18.62 3.31 -10.15
CA GLU A 68 -18.24 2.05 -10.77
C GLU A 68 -17.72 1.09 -9.69
N PRO A 69 -18.35 -0.08 -9.51
CA PRO A 69 -17.93 -1.04 -8.50
C PRO A 69 -16.58 -1.66 -8.87
N THR A 70 -15.69 -1.74 -7.89
CA THR A 70 -14.43 -2.48 -8.01
C THR A 70 -14.68 -3.98 -7.92
N ASP A 71 -14.12 -4.75 -8.85
CA ASP A 71 -14.21 -6.21 -8.86
C ASP A 71 -13.17 -6.83 -7.91
N ALA A 72 -13.54 -7.87 -7.16
CA ALA A 72 -12.61 -8.63 -6.33
C ALA A 72 -11.48 -9.27 -7.15
N ASP A 73 -11.73 -9.62 -8.41
CA ASP A 73 -10.71 -10.19 -9.31
C ASP A 73 -9.63 -9.16 -9.70
N SER A 74 -9.87 -7.86 -9.48
CA SER A 74 -8.88 -6.80 -9.70
C SER A 74 -7.95 -6.57 -8.51
N VAL A 75 -8.20 -7.24 -7.38
CA VAL A 75 -7.42 -7.09 -6.15
C VAL A 75 -6.24 -8.05 -6.13
N ASP A 76 -5.05 -7.50 -5.91
CA ASP A 76 -3.80 -8.22 -5.82
C ASP A 76 -3.20 -8.19 -4.41
N HIS A 77 -2.75 -9.35 -3.92
CA HIS A 77 -1.85 -9.44 -2.77
C HIS A 77 -0.41 -9.29 -3.23
N ARG A 78 0.28 -8.26 -2.70
CA ARG A 78 1.68 -7.96 -3.03
C ARG A 78 2.50 -7.81 -1.77
N TYR A 79 3.80 -7.64 -1.97
CA TYR A 79 4.74 -7.20 -0.95
C TYR A 79 5.33 -5.86 -1.39
N ALA A 80 5.60 -4.98 -0.44
CA ALA A 80 6.23 -3.69 -0.70
C ALA A 80 7.44 -3.49 0.22
N ILE A 81 8.35 -2.62 -0.21
CA ILE A 81 9.43 -2.08 0.62
C ILE A 81 9.35 -0.56 0.63
N THR A 82 9.84 0.06 1.69
CA THR A 82 10.02 1.51 1.74
C THR A 82 11.28 1.90 0.97
N THR A 83 11.14 2.86 0.07
CA THR A 83 12.24 3.43 -0.73
C THR A 83 12.75 4.75 -0.16
N VAL A 84 11.87 5.52 0.49
CA VAL A 84 12.22 6.78 1.17
C VAL A 84 11.48 6.82 2.51
N GLY A 85 12.23 7.10 3.58
CA GLY A 85 11.70 7.27 4.93
C GLY A 85 11.51 8.76 5.30
N PRO A 86 11.14 9.06 6.55
CA PRO A 86 10.71 10.38 6.98
C PRO A 86 11.60 11.55 6.52
N PRO A 87 11.01 12.72 6.20
CA PRO A 87 9.61 13.11 6.45
C PRO A 87 8.61 12.67 5.36
N GLU A 88 9.09 12.24 4.20
CA GLU A 88 8.27 11.78 3.08
C GLU A 88 8.36 10.26 2.96
N TRP A 89 7.23 9.58 2.99
CA TRP A 89 7.19 8.14 2.90
C TRP A 89 6.90 7.71 1.47
N TRP A 90 7.84 6.99 0.88
CA TRP A 90 7.68 6.37 -0.43
C TRP A 90 7.88 4.87 -0.33
N MET A 91 7.09 4.11 -1.06
CA MET A 91 7.23 2.66 -1.15
C MET A 91 7.18 2.18 -2.61
N THR A 92 7.65 0.97 -2.84
CA THR A 92 7.46 0.25 -4.10
C THR A 92 7.11 -1.20 -3.82
N TRP A 93 6.25 -1.78 -4.65
CA TRP A 93 5.96 -3.22 -4.70
C TRP A 93 6.47 -3.88 -5.99
N LYS A 94 7.18 -3.12 -6.82
CA LYS A 94 7.77 -3.63 -8.06
C LYS A 94 8.94 -4.56 -7.74
N ASP A 95 8.86 -5.78 -8.26
CA ASP A 95 9.87 -6.82 -8.07
C ASP A 95 10.16 -7.16 -6.59
N VAL A 96 9.18 -6.91 -5.71
CA VAL A 96 9.26 -7.22 -4.27
C VAL A 96 8.51 -8.51 -3.97
N THR A 97 9.16 -9.39 -3.21
CA THR A 97 8.62 -10.67 -2.76
C THR A 97 8.62 -10.75 -1.24
N ALA A 98 7.96 -11.77 -0.68
CA ALA A 98 8.00 -12.08 0.76
C ALA A 98 9.42 -12.30 1.31
N GLU A 99 10.36 -12.68 0.45
CA GLU A 99 11.75 -12.93 0.83
C GLU A 99 12.62 -11.67 0.75
N THR A 100 12.09 -10.58 0.18
CA THR A 100 12.83 -9.32 0.08
C THR A 100 13.02 -8.74 1.49
N PRO A 101 14.25 -8.44 1.93
CA PRO A 101 14.50 -7.90 3.26
C PRO A 101 13.75 -6.60 3.50
N GLY A 102 13.05 -6.51 4.64
CA GLY A 102 12.23 -5.35 4.99
C GLY A 102 10.92 -5.25 4.22
N SER A 103 10.52 -6.30 3.49
CA SER A 103 9.23 -6.33 2.83
C SER A 103 8.07 -6.46 3.83
N PHE A 104 6.94 -5.86 3.46
CA PHE A 104 5.69 -5.95 4.20
C PHE A 104 4.52 -6.22 3.24
N PRO A 105 3.48 -6.95 3.68
CA PRO A 105 2.34 -7.28 2.83
C PRO A 105 1.48 -6.04 2.56
N ILE A 106 0.98 -5.93 1.34
CA ILE A 106 -0.04 -4.96 0.93
C ILE A 106 -1.10 -5.65 0.08
N THR A 107 -2.29 -5.06 0.07
CA THR A 107 -3.36 -5.42 -0.87
C THR A 107 -3.60 -4.21 -1.75
N VAL A 108 -3.60 -4.38 -3.06
CA VAL A 108 -3.65 -3.29 -4.04
C VAL A 108 -4.70 -3.56 -5.10
N VAL A 109 -5.34 -2.51 -5.60
CA VAL A 109 -6.15 -2.52 -6.81
C VAL A 109 -5.55 -1.52 -7.79
N SER A 110 -5.52 -1.89 -9.07
CA SER A 110 -5.22 -0.95 -10.16
C SER A 110 -6.52 -0.38 -10.73
N ARG A 111 -6.56 0.93 -10.92
CA ARG A 111 -7.66 1.67 -11.54
C ARG A 111 -7.31 2.14 -12.94
#